data_AF-A0A9C9Q5L4-F1
#
_entry.id   AF-A0A9C9Q5L4-F1
#
_cell.length_a   1.000
_cell.length_b   1.000
_cell.length_c   1.000
_cell.angle_alpha   90.00
_cell.angle_beta   90.00
_cell.angle_gamma   90.00
#
_symmetry.space_group_name_H-M   'P 1'
#
loop_
_entity.id
_entity.type
_entity.pdbx_description
1 polymer ?
#
loop_
_entity_poly.entity_id
_entity_poly.type
_entity_poly.pdbx_seq_one_letter_code
_entity_poly.pdbx_strand_id
1 'polypeptide(L)' 'AALFITALGLPGAAIWLGLVLLVSLLVMSIFGRALFFVLVIPTTMPGAFFWRNRGFEEHARETGLANLPQVGVVPEGH' A
#
# COMPACT_ATOMS: atom_id res chain seq x y z
N ALA A 1 34.52 1.62 -6.84
CA ALA A 1 33.75 2.88 -6.78
C ALA A 1 34.54 4.04 -7.40
N ALA A 2 35.69 4.44 -6.85
CA ALA A 2 36.49 5.57 -7.36
C ALA A 2 36.91 5.46 -8.85
N LEU A 3 37.31 4.28 -9.32
CA LEU A 3 37.67 4.02 -10.73
C LEU A 3 36.51 4.19 -11.72
N PHE A 4 35.27 3.92 -11.29
CA PHE A 4 34.07 4.09 -12.12
C PHE A 4 33.65 5.57 -12.19
N ILE A 5 33.90 6.30 -11.10
CA ILE A 5 33.62 7.73 -10.95
C ILE A 5 34.50 8.57 -11.88
N THR A 6 35.79 8.21 -12.01
CA THR A 6 36.71 8.87 -12.94
C THR A 6 36.41 8.58 -14.42
N ALA A 7 35.86 7.42 -14.75
CA ALA A 7 35.56 7.02 -16.13
C ALA A 7 34.36 7.75 -16.75
N LEU A 8 33.42 8.22 -15.92
CA LEU A 8 32.20 8.93 -16.34
C LEU A 8 32.39 10.45 -16.47
N GLY A 9 33.51 11.01 -15.99
CA GLY A 9 33.80 12.46 -16.08
C GLY A 9 32.81 13.36 -15.33
N LEU A 10 31.94 12.78 -14.49
CA LEU A 10 30.90 13.52 -13.78
C LEU A 10 31.50 14.26 -12.58
N PRO A 11 31.13 15.55 -12.37
CA PRO A 11 31.56 16.26 -11.18
C PRO A 11 31.06 15.53 -9.93
N GLY A 12 31.87 15.45 -8.88
CA GLY A 12 31.51 14.72 -7.64
C GLY A 12 30.15 15.13 -7.06
N ALA A 13 29.77 16.40 -7.25
CA ALA A 13 28.45 16.91 -6.88
C ALA A 13 27.27 16.24 -7.62
N ALA A 14 27.44 15.89 -8.90
CA ALA A 14 26.40 15.22 -9.68
C ALA A 14 26.14 13.79 -9.20
N ILE A 15 27.17 13.11 -8.70
CA ILE A 15 27.03 11.75 -8.13
C ILE A 15 26.28 11.81 -6.80
N TRP A 16 26.63 12.75 -5.93
CA TRP A 16 25.90 12.96 -4.68
C TRP A 16 24.44 13.33 -4.93
N LEU A 17 24.18 14.23 -5.89
CA LEU A 17 22.82 14.59 -6.28
C LEU A 17 22.06 13.38 -6.82
N GLY A 18 22.68 12.57 -7.68
CA GLY A 18 22.08 11.35 -8.22
C GLY A 18 21.78 10.31 -7.14
N LEU A 19 22.67 10.14 -6.15
CA LEU A 19 22.46 9.24 -5.02
C LEU A 19 21.29 9.71 -4.14
N VAL A 20 21.24 11.00 -3.81
CA VAL A 20 20.13 11.59 -3.05
C VAL A 20 18.82 11.41 -3.80
N LEU A 21 18.81 11.68 -5.11
CA LEU A 21 17.63 11.48 -5.95
C LEU A 21 17.20 10.00 -5.96
N LEU A 22 18.12 9.07 -6.16
CA LEU A 22 17.83 7.63 -6.14
C LEU A 22 17.19 7.21 -4.82
N VAL A 23 17.79 7.62 -3.69
CA VAL A 23 17.26 7.31 -2.36
C VAL A 23 15.88 7.94 -2.18
N SER A 24 15.67 9.19 -2.59
CA SER A 24 14.35 9.83 -2.50
C SER A 24 13.28 9.12 -3.31
N LEU A 25 13.60 8.63 -4.50
CA LEU A 25 12.66 7.88 -5.35
C LEU A 25 12.31 6.52 -4.75
N LEU A 26 13.30 5.83 -4.15
CA LEU A 26 13.05 4.58 -3.43
C LEU A 26 12.15 4.80 -2.22
N VAL A 27 12.43 5.85 -1.43
CA VAL A 27 11.60 6.23 -0.29
C VAL A 27 10.17 6.53 -0.75
N MET A 28 10.00 7.37 -1.78
CA MET A 28 8.68 7.71 -2.33
C MET A 28 7.92 6.47 -2.83
N SER A 29 8.61 5.53 -3.48
CA SER A 29 8.01 4.26 -3.93
C SER A 29 7.51 3.39 -2.78
N ILE A 30 8.29 3.30 -1.69
CA ILE A 30 7.90 2.55 -0.49
C ILE A 30 6.68 3.22 0.18
N PHE A 31 6.71 4.53 0.36
CA PHE A 31 5.58 5.27 0.94
C PHE A 31 4.32 5.18 0.08
N GLY A 32 4.44 5.25 -1.25
CA GLY A 32 3.31 5.06 -2.16
C GLY A 32 2.64 3.70 -2.00
N ARG A 33 3.45 2.62 -1.91
CA ARG A 33 2.92 1.27 -1.63
C ARG A 33 2.29 1.17 -0.25
N ALA A 34 2.94 1.69 0.78
CA ALA A 34 2.42 1.67 2.15
C ALA A 34 1.07 2.39 2.25
N LEU A 35 0.97 3.60 1.69
CA LEU A 35 -0.28 4.38 1.67
C LEU A 35 -1.37 3.69 0.84
N PHE A 36 -1.01 3.02 -0.26
CA PHE A 36 -1.97 2.24 -1.03
C PHE A 36 -2.60 1.12 -0.18
N PHE A 37 -1.79 0.34 0.54
CA PHE A 37 -2.30 -0.73 1.39
C PHE A 37 -3.06 -0.23 2.62
N VAL A 38 -2.59 0.85 3.26
CA VAL A 38 -3.17 1.35 4.53
C VAL A 38 -4.35 2.28 4.33
N LEU A 39 -4.37 3.11 3.29
CA LEU A 39 -5.48 4.03 3.00
C LEU A 39 -6.37 3.52 1.87
N VAL A 40 -5.80 3.26 0.70
CA VAL A 40 -6.61 3.07 -0.52
C VAL A 40 -7.38 1.75 -0.48
N ILE A 41 -6.73 0.64 -0.16
CA ILE A 41 -7.39 -0.67 -0.11
C ILE A 41 -8.56 -0.70 0.88
N PRO A 42 -8.42 -0.30 2.17
CA PRO A 42 -9.55 -0.35 3.08
C PRO A 42 -10.64 0.67 2.75
N THR A 43 -10.34 1.78 2.09
CA THR A 43 -11.35 2.79 1.71
C THR A 43 -12.06 2.48 0.39
N THR A 44 -11.42 1.77 -0.53
CA THR A 44 -12.00 1.38 -1.83
C THR A 44 -12.60 -0.02 -1.83
N MET A 45 -12.13 -0.90 -0.93
CA MET A 45 -12.62 -2.28 -0.76
C MET A 45 -12.58 -2.70 0.72
N PRO A 46 -13.43 -2.12 1.60
CA PRO A 46 -13.46 -2.48 3.03
C PRO A 46 -13.82 -3.95 3.28
N GLY A 47 -14.55 -4.59 2.36
CA GLY A 47 -14.84 -6.04 2.44
C GLY A 47 -13.60 -6.94 2.44
N ALA A 48 -12.51 -6.53 1.77
CA ALA A 48 -11.25 -7.28 1.80
C ALA A 48 -10.51 -7.16 3.15
N PHE A 49 -10.77 -6.09 3.91
CA PHE A 49 -10.13 -5.83 5.20
C PHE A 49 -10.60 -6.81 6.29
N PHE A 50 -11.86 -7.24 6.22
CA PHE A 50 -12.44 -8.20 7.17
C PHE A 50 -12.49 -9.64 6.65
N TRP A 51 -11.91 -9.90 5.47
CA TRP A 51 -11.86 -11.24 4.90
C TRP A 51 -11.13 -12.19 5.87
N ARG A 52 -11.85 -13.24 6.32
CA ARG A 52 -11.43 -14.30 7.27
C ARG A 52 -11.59 -13.96 8.75
N ASN A 53 -12.24 -12.85 9.10
CA ASN A 53 -12.61 -12.59 10.49
C ASN A 53 -14.03 -13.11 10.77
N ARG A 54 -14.14 -14.37 11.23
CA ARG A 54 -15.44 -15.01 11.52
C ARG A 54 -16.29 -14.21 12.51
N GLY A 55 -15.69 -13.61 13.54
CA GLY A 55 -16.43 -12.80 14.51
C GLY A 55 -17.02 -11.52 13.91
N PHE A 56 -16.34 -10.92 12.94
CA PHE A 56 -16.89 -9.78 12.19
C PHE A 56 -18.02 -10.21 11.26
N GLU A 57 -17.87 -11.33 10.55
CA GLU A 57 -18.89 -11.87 9.66
C GLU A 57 -20.20 -12.19 10.41
N GLU A 58 -20.10 -12.85 11.57
CA GLU A 58 -21.24 -13.14 12.45
C GLU A 58 -21.90 -11.85 12.97
N HIS A 59 -21.12 -10.92 13.51
CA HIS A 59 -21.65 -9.64 13.99
C HIS A 59 -22.32 -8.84 12.87
N ALA A 60 -21.73 -8.83 11.67
CA ALA A 60 -22.30 -8.14 10.51
C ALA A 60 -23.65 -8.74 10.08
N ARG A 61 -23.83 -10.06 10.23
CA ARG A 61 -25.10 -10.75 9.96
C ARG A 61 -26.15 -10.42 11.02
N GLU A 62 -25.79 -10.50 12.31
CA GLU A 62 -26.70 -10.22 13.43
C GLU A 62 -27.21 -8.76 13.45
N THR A 63 -26.36 -7.82 13.06
CA THR A 63 -26.66 -6.38 13.08
C THR A 63 -27.27 -5.87 11.78
N GLY A 64 -27.38 -6.72 10.74
CA GLY A 64 -27.88 -6.33 9.42
C GLY A 64 -26.87 -5.56 8.56
N LEU A 65 -25.63 -5.36 9.02
CA LEU A 65 -24.53 -4.79 8.22
C LEU A 65 -24.24 -5.62 6.96
N ALA A 66 -24.48 -6.94 6.99
CA ALA A 66 -24.33 -7.82 5.83
C ALA A 66 -25.25 -7.44 4.65
N ASN A 67 -26.37 -6.74 4.89
CA ASN A 67 -27.26 -6.27 3.83
C ASN A 67 -26.68 -5.08 3.03
N LEU A 68 -25.57 -4.49 3.49
CA LEU A 68 -24.90 -3.39 2.82
C LEU A 68 -23.80 -3.94 1.91
N PRO A 69 -23.92 -3.81 0.57
CA PRO A 69 -22.94 -4.37 -0.36
C PRO A 69 -21.51 -3.91 -0.10
N GLN A 70 -21.33 -2.67 0.38
CA GLN A 70 -20.01 -2.14 0.71
C GLN A 70 -19.30 -2.91 1.83
N VAL A 71 -20.02 -3.61 2.72
CA VAL A 71 -19.43 -4.35 3.85
C VAL A 71 -18.74 -5.64 3.38
N GLY A 72 -19.10 -6.14 2.19
CA GLY A 72 -18.46 -7.31 1.59
C GLY A 72 -18.69 -8.64 2.32
N VAL A 73 -19.59 -8.66 3.29
CA VAL A 73 -20.05 -9.89 3.98
C VAL A 73 -21.28 -10.41 3.25
N VAL A 74 -21.23 -11.68 2.83
CA VAL A 74 -22.37 -12.32 2.18
C VAL A 74 -23.49 -12.53 3.23
N PRO A 75 -24.71 -12.00 2.99
CA PRO A 75 -25.87 -12.26 3.83
C PRO A 75 -26.14 -13.75 4.01
N GLU A 76 -26.77 -14.13 5.12
CA GLU A 76 -27.34 -15.46 5.27
C GLU A 76 -28.59 -15.57 4.38
N GLY A 77 -28.45 -16.18 3.21
CA GLY A 77 -29.55 -16.42 2.27
C GLY A 77 -29.05 -16.99 0.95
N HIS A 78 -29.61 -18.14 0.56
CA HIS A 78 -29.38 -18.79 -0.74
C HIS A 78 -29.96 -17.98 -1.90
#